data_AF-U1YE25-F1
#
_entry.id   AF-U1YE25-F1
#
_cell.length_a   1.000
_cell.length_b   1.000
_cell.length_c   1.000
_cell.angle_alpha   90.00
_cell.angle_beta   90.00
_cell.angle_gamma   90.00
#
_symmetry.space_group_name_H-M   'P 1'
#
loop_
_entity.id
_entity.type
_entity.pdbx_description
1 polymer ?
#
loop_
_entity_poly.entity_id
_entity_poly.type
_entity_poly.pdbx_seq_one_letter_code
_entity_poly.pdbx_strand_id
1 'polypeptide(L)'
;MWLRHALQVADYVASQGKHVEALALYQRIQLFHPHVEESYFMLMCLYDALGDRNSVELQYANLQEMLRSEFDVEPQQHIQLWYFDWKKKID
;
A
#
# COMPACT_ATOMS: atom_id res chain seq x y z
N MET A 1 18.37 6.92 -5.62
CA MET A 1 18.59 5.69 -6.43
C MET A 1 18.02 4.44 -5.77
N TRP A 2 18.10 4.26 -4.45
CA TRP A 2 17.60 3.06 -3.75
C TRP A 2 16.09 2.81 -3.92
N LEU A 3 15.25 3.81 -3.63
CA LEU A 3 13.78 3.68 -3.68
C LEU A 3 13.27 3.10 -4.99
N ARG A 4 13.71 3.64 -6.14
CA ARG A 4 13.29 3.16 -7.46
C ARG A 4 13.62 1.68 -7.68
N HIS A 5 14.82 1.25 -7.28
CA HIS A 5 15.21 -0.16 -7.41
C HIS A 5 14.44 -1.03 -6.43
N ALA A 6 14.19 -0.56 -5.21
CA ALA A 6 13.42 -1.29 -4.21
C ALA A 6 11.97 -1.53 -4.69
N LEU A 7 11.33 -0.50 -5.25
CA LEU A 7 9.99 -0.62 -5.87
C LEU A 7 10.00 -1.63 -7.02
N GLN A 8 10.95 -1.51 -7.95
CA GLN A 8 11.05 -2.46 -9.07
C GLN A 8 11.22 -3.91 -8.62
N VAL A 9 12.01 -4.16 -7.57
CA VAL A 9 12.18 -5.51 -7.00
C VAL A 9 10.89 -5.96 -6.33
N ALA A 10 10.23 -5.10 -5.54
CA ALA A 10 8.98 -5.44 -4.87
C ALA A 10 7.86 -5.76 -5.87
N ASP A 11 7.71 -4.95 -6.91
CA ASP A 11 6.77 -5.18 -8.02
C ASP A 11 7.06 -6.49 -8.75
N TYR A 12 8.33 -6.74 -9.07
CA TYR A 12 8.72 -7.99 -9.72
C TYR A 12 8.37 -9.19 -8.84
N VAL A 13 8.70 -9.16 -7.55
CA VAL A 13 8.38 -10.23 -6.59
C VAL A 13 6.86 -10.43 -6.45
N ALA A 14 6.09 -9.35 -6.36
CA ALA A 14 4.62 -9.40 -6.32
C ALA A 14 4.04 -10.03 -7.59
N SER A 15 4.58 -9.69 -8.77
CA SER A 15 4.15 -10.24 -10.06
C SER A 15 4.38 -11.76 -10.18
N GLN A 16 5.29 -12.33 -9.39
CA GLN A 16 5.55 -13.76 -9.32
C GLN A 16 4.62 -14.49 -8.32
N GLY A 17 3.61 -13.81 -7.75
CA GLY A 17 2.71 -14.37 -6.73
C GLY A 17 3.35 -14.54 -5.36
N LYS A 18 4.56 -14.00 -5.14
CA LYS A 18 5.29 -14.11 -3.88
C LYS A 18 4.88 -13.02 -2.91
N HIS A 19 3.60 -13.04 -2.53
CA HIS A 19 2.96 -11.95 -1.79
C HIS A 19 3.63 -11.63 -0.45
N VAL A 20 4.06 -12.64 0.31
CA VAL A 20 4.74 -12.44 1.61
C VAL A 20 6.10 -11.76 1.46
N GLU A 21 6.88 -12.14 0.43
CA GLU A 21 8.18 -11.53 0.16
C GLU A 21 8.02 -10.08 -0.33
N ALA A 22 7.05 -9.83 -1.20
CA ALA A 22 6.71 -8.49 -1.66
C ALA A 22 6.24 -7.61 -0.49
N LEU A 23 5.45 -8.16 0.43
CA LEU A 23 4.97 -7.46 1.61
C LEU A 23 6.14 -6.97 2.48
N ALA A 24 7.12 -7.83 2.75
CA ALA A 24 8.31 -7.46 3.52
C ALA A 24 9.13 -6.35 2.84
N LEU A 25 9.25 -6.39 1.51
CA LEU A 25 9.92 -5.34 0.74
C LEU A 25 9.17 -4.01 0.83
N TYR A 26 7.85 -4.03 0.65
CA TYR A 26 7.02 -2.83 0.72
C TYR A 26 6.97 -2.22 2.12
N GLN A 27 6.89 -3.03 3.18
CA GLN A 27 7.01 -2.56 4.56
C GLN A 27 8.36 -1.88 4.81
N ARG A 28 9.45 -2.45 4.28
CA ARG A 28 10.78 -1.82 4.36
C ARG A 28 10.83 -0.50 3.60
N ILE A 29 10.23 -0.43 2.41
CA ILE A 29 10.15 0.82 1.64
C ILE A 29 9.39 1.88 2.43
N GLN A 30 8.21 1.54 2.97
CA GLN A 30 7.40 2.46 3.77
C GLN A 30 8.14 2.95 5.02
N LEU A 31 8.89 2.06 5.70
CA LEU A 31 9.70 2.43 6.86
C LEU A 31 10.76 3.51 6.52
N PHE A 32 11.41 3.41 5.36
CA PHE A 32 12.43 4.37 4.94
C PHE A 32 11.86 5.59 4.19
N HIS A 33 10.67 5.45 3.60
CA HIS A 33 10.02 6.47 2.78
C HIS A 33 8.52 6.53 3.10
N PRO A 34 8.14 7.00 4.30
CA PRO A 34 6.75 6.97 4.78
C PRO A 34 5.81 7.91 4.01
N HIS A 35 6.33 8.83 3.18
CA HIS A 35 5.50 9.74 2.39
C HIS A 35 5.20 9.22 0.98
N VAL A 36 5.59 7.98 0.66
CA VAL A 36 5.35 7.37 -0.65
C VAL A 36 4.03 6.62 -0.61
N GLU A 37 2.97 7.24 -1.15
CA GLU A 37 1.62 6.65 -1.20
C GLU A 37 1.59 5.26 -1.87
N GLU A 38 2.42 5.05 -2.89
CA GLU A 38 2.57 3.76 -3.60
C GLU A 38 2.88 2.61 -2.62
N SER A 39 3.65 2.87 -1.56
CA SER A 39 4.00 1.83 -0.59
C SER A 39 2.77 1.39 0.23
N TYR A 40 1.89 2.32 0.59
CA TYR A 40 0.63 2.02 1.26
C TYR A 40 -0.31 1.27 0.32
N PHE A 41 -0.45 1.78 -0.91
CA PHE A 41 -1.33 1.18 -1.91
C PHE A 41 -0.97 -0.27 -2.22
N MET A 42 0.31 -0.54 -2.45
CA MET A 42 0.77 -1.89 -2.75
C MET A 42 0.64 -2.83 -1.55
N LEU A 43 0.81 -2.34 -0.31
CA LEU A 43 0.53 -3.14 0.88
C LEU A 43 -0.95 -3.49 0.99
N MET A 44 -1.86 -2.56 0.71
CA MET A 44 -3.29 -2.84 0.69
C MET A 44 -3.64 -3.94 -0.33
N CYS A 45 -3.13 -3.84 -1.56
CA CYS A 45 -3.35 -4.86 -2.59
C CYS A 45 -2.81 -6.24 -2.16
N LEU A 46 -1.66 -6.27 -1.48
CA LEU A 46 -1.06 -7.51 -0.99
C LEU A 46 -1.84 -8.10 0.19
N TYR A 47 -2.32 -7.27 1.13
CA TYR A 47 -3.15 -7.72 2.23
C TYR A 47 -4.50 -8.28 1.73
N ASP A 48 -5.11 -7.64 0.72
CA ASP A 48 -6.31 -8.17 0.06
C ASP A 48 -6.05 -9.53 -0.58
N ALA A 49 -4.95 -9.68 -1.32
CA ALA A 49 -4.55 -10.95 -1.92
C ALA A 49 -4.31 -12.07 -0.88
N LEU A 50 -3.94 -11.70 0.35
CA LEU A 50 -3.74 -12.62 1.48
C LEU A 50 -5.03 -12.83 2.30
N GLY A 51 -6.13 -12.15 1.97
CA GLY A 51 -7.40 -12.21 2.70
C GLY A 51 -7.40 -11.45 4.04
N ASP A 52 -6.37 -10.64 4.30
CA ASP A 52 -6.24 -9.85 5.54
C ASP A 52 -6.92 -8.50 5.40
N ARG A 53 -8.25 -8.51 5.53
CA ARG A 53 -9.09 -7.32 5.39
C ARG A 53 -8.77 -6.23 6.41
N ASN A 54 -8.48 -6.63 7.65
CA ASN A 54 -8.17 -5.67 8.72
C ASN A 54 -6.92 -4.86 8.39
N SER A 55 -5.91 -5.52 7.82
CA SER A 55 -4.68 -4.84 7.41
C SER A 55 -4.87 -3.91 6.19
N VAL A 56 -5.82 -4.21 5.30
CA VAL A 56 -6.20 -3.27 4.22
C VAL A 56 -6.78 -1.98 4.80
N GLU A 57 -7.79 -2.09 5.68
CA GLU A 57 -8.43 -0.92 6.28
C GLU A 57 -7.44 -0.11 7.13
N LEU A 58 -6.61 -0.79 7.92
CA LEU A 58 -5.58 -0.15 8.73
C LEU A 58 -4.58 0.61 7.86
N GLN A 59 -4.13 0.04 6.73
CA GLN A 59 -3.21 0.77 5.87
C GLN A 59 -3.83 1.98 5.19
N TYR A 60 -5.09 1.88 4.76
CA TYR A 60 -5.78 3.04 4.21
C TYR A 60 -5.90 4.16 5.26
N ALA A 61 -6.25 3.82 6.50
CA ALA A 61 -6.31 4.78 7.59
C ALA A 61 -4.94 5.43 7.88
N ASN A 62 -3.87 4.65 7.90
CA ASN A 62 -2.50 5.16 8.08
C ASN A 62 -2.08 6.10 6.95
N LEU A 63 -2.48 5.81 5.71
CA LEU A 63 -2.23 6.66 4.55
C LEU A 63 -2.94 8.01 4.72
N GLN A 64 -4.23 7.99 5.08
CA GLN A 64 -5.01 9.20 5.33
C GLN A 64 -4.43 10.02 6.49
N GLU A 65 -4.00 9.36 7.57
CA GLU A 65 -3.38 10.05 8.70
C GLU A 65 -2.09 10.74 8.30
N MET A 66 -1.19 10.04 7.60
CA MET A 66 0.08 10.59 7.14
C MET A 66 -0.11 11.78 6.20
N LEU A 67 -1.03 11.68 5.23
CA LEU A 67 -1.27 12.78 4.27
C LEU A 67 -1.91 13.99 4.93
N ARG A 68 -2.86 13.76 5.84
CA ARG A 68 -3.51 14.84 6.59
C ARG A 68 -2.54 15.53 7.54
N SER A 69 -1.72 14.78 8.28
CA SER A 69 -0.79 15.36 9.27
C SER A 69 0.34 16.14 8.62
N GLU A 70 0.87 15.66 7.48
CA GLU A 70 2.07 16.23 6.86
C GLU A 70 1.76 17.24 5.75
N PHE A 71 0.62 17.09 5.05
CA PHE A 71 0.33 17.83 3.82
C PHE A 71 -1.07 18.45 3.75
N ASP A 72 -1.97 18.12 4.68
CA ASP A 72 -3.39 18.53 4.66
C ASP A 72 -4.10 18.16 3.34
N VAL A 73 -3.79 16.97 2.81
CA VAL A 73 -4.38 16.43 1.58
C VAL A 73 -4.96 15.03 1.79
N GLU A 74 -5.82 14.62 0.86
CA GLU A 74 -6.36 13.26 0.78
C GLU A 74 -5.48 12.35 -0.12
N PRO A 75 -5.62 11.01 -0.02
CA PRO A 75 -4.93 10.07 -0.90
C PRO A 75 -5.16 10.34 -2.38
N GLN A 76 -4.25 9.92 -3.25
CA GLN A 76 -4.45 10.01 -4.70
C GLN A 76 -5.75 9.33 -5.13
N GLN A 77 -6.42 9.94 -6.12
CA GLN A 77 -7.75 9.53 -6.56
C GLN A 77 -7.85 8.04 -6.91
N HIS A 78 -6.82 7.47 -7.56
CA HIS A 78 -6.84 6.05 -7.93
C HIS A 78 -6.82 5.12 -6.70
N ILE A 79 -6.15 5.51 -5.62
CA ILE A 79 -6.09 4.77 -4.35
C ILE A 79 -7.46 4.83 -3.66
N GLN A 80 -8.07 6.02 -3.62
CA GLN A 80 -9.41 6.19 -3.06
C GLN A 80 -10.44 5.31 -3.80
N LEU A 81 -10.43 5.36 -5.13
CA LEU A 81 -11.33 4.57 -5.98
C LEU A 81 -11.15 3.07 -5.72
N TRP A 82 -9.91 2.59 -5.68
CA TRP A 82 -9.63 1.19 -5.38
C TRP A 82 -10.18 0.79 -4.00
N TYR A 83 -9.92 1.58 -2.97
CA TYR A 83 -10.36 1.26 -1.60
C TYR A 83 -11.88 1.24 -1.47
N PHE A 84 -12.57 2.24 -2.02
CA PHE A 84 -14.03 2.29 -1.96
C PHE A 84 -14.70 1.17 -2.76
N ASP A 85 -14.14 0.80 -3.91
CA ASP A 85 -14.65 -0.33 -4.70
C ASP A 85 -14.31 -1.69 -4.06
N TRP A 86 -13.16 -1.80 -3.40
CA TRP A 86 -12.79 -2.96 -2.59
C TRP A 86 -13.77 -3.14 -1.42
N LYS A 87 -14.06 -2.08 -0.67
CA LYS A 87 -14.94 -2.12 0.51
C LYS A 87 -16.37 -2.56 0.15
N LYS A 88 -16.93 -2.04 -0.96
CA LYS A 88 -18.26 -2.42 -1.46
C LYS A 88 -18.40 -3.90 -1.82
N LYS A 89 -17.31 -4.61 -2.12
CA LYS A 89 -17.35 -6.05 -2.44
C LYS A 89 -17.43 -6.92 -1.20
N ILE A 90 -17.13 -6.35 -0.03
CA ILE A 90 -16.98 -7.06 1.23
C ILE A 90 -18.19 -6.88 2.14
N ASP A 91 -18.92 -5.76 1.97
CA ASP A 91 -20.26 -5.53 2.52
C ASP A 91 -21.33 -6.42 1.86
#